data_AF-A0A9R1VYU9-F1
#
_entry.id   AF-A0A9R1VYU9-F1
#
_cell.length_a   1.000
_cell.length_b   1.000
_cell.length_c   1.000
_cell.angle_alpha   90.00
_cell.angle_beta   90.00
_cell.angle_gamma   90.00
#
_symmetry.space_group_name_H-M   'P 1'
#
loop_
_entity.id
_entity.type
_entity.pdbx_description
1 polymer ?
#
loop_
_entity_poly.entity_id
_entity_poly.type
_entity_poly.pdbx_seq_one_letter_code
_entity_poly.pdbx_strand_id
1 'polypeptide(L)'
;MGYAANSILHLNGVYPEETFERVKKHEHRLFLSKNVGVKLYLSEFNEKISEWLESGRLHKIELLIMTKATNEVLQSWNFSIETHGEIAENILREKSDKEIMNEIGGVLRHISATFTFLPPLNEPCKYIALLFQEIKGHA
;
A
#
# COMPACT_ATOMS: atom_id res chain seq x y z
N MET A 1 4.01 -2.56 0.63
CA MET A 1 2.75 -1.82 0.86
C MET A 1 2.97 -0.39 1.40
N GLY A 2 3.82 -0.19 2.42
CA GLY A 2 4.04 1.14 3.04
C GLY A 2 4.24 2.33 2.08
N TYR A 3 5.00 2.19 0.99
CA TYR A 3 5.18 3.28 0.01
C TYR A 3 3.90 3.66 -0.74
N ALA A 4 3.13 2.66 -1.17
CA ALA A 4 1.85 2.88 -1.85
C ALA A 4 0.85 3.57 -0.91
N ALA A 5 0.74 3.08 0.33
CA ALA A 5 -0.14 3.69 1.33
C ALA A 5 0.21 5.16 1.59
N ASN A 6 1.49 5.48 1.85
CA ASN A 6 1.90 6.88 2.04
C ASN A 6 1.61 7.75 0.81
N SER A 7 1.82 7.22 -0.40
CA SER A 7 1.53 7.96 -1.64
C SER A 7 0.05 8.25 -1.79
N ILE A 8 -0.82 7.26 -1.53
CA ILE A 8 -2.28 7.42 -1.59
C ILE A 8 -2.78 8.41 -0.54
N LEU A 9 -2.26 8.35 0.70
CA LEU A 9 -2.63 9.28 1.78
C LEU A 9 -2.21 10.71 1.46
N HIS A 10 -1.01 10.89 0.89
CA HIS A 10 -0.49 12.19 0.48
C HIS A 10 -1.30 12.78 -0.67
N LEU A 11 -1.52 12.00 -1.74
CA LEU A 11 -2.26 12.47 -2.92
C LEU A 11 -3.69 12.88 -2.55
N ASN A 12 -4.37 12.09 -1.73
CA ASN A 12 -5.74 12.38 -1.28
C ASN A 12 -5.84 13.48 -0.20
N GLY A 13 -4.71 14.03 0.27
CA GLY A 13 -4.74 15.05 1.32
C GLY A 13 -5.36 14.57 2.63
N VAL A 14 -5.33 13.25 2.92
CA VAL A 14 -5.88 12.66 4.16
C VAL A 14 -5.17 13.24 5.39
N TYR A 15 -3.89 13.55 5.22
CA TYR A 15 -3.09 14.33 6.15
C TYR A 15 -2.49 15.53 5.42
N PRO A 16 -2.23 16.66 6.11
CA PRO A 16 -1.63 17.84 5.51
C PRO A 16 -0.25 17.56 4.90
N GLU A 17 0.12 18.25 3.81
CA GLU A 17 1.38 18.05 3.08
C GLU A 17 2.61 18.21 3.99
N GLU A 18 2.58 19.16 4.92
CA GLU A 18 3.64 19.42 5.89
C GLU A 18 3.86 18.25 6.86
N THR A 19 2.92 17.31 6.96
CA THR A 19 3.10 16.09 7.75
C THR A 19 3.84 15.00 6.98
N PHE A 20 4.24 15.23 5.73
CA PHE A 20 5.06 14.31 4.96
C PHE A 20 6.50 14.85 4.82
N GLU A 21 7.44 13.92 4.65
CA GLU A 21 8.82 14.20 4.29
C GLU A 21 9.14 13.60 2.92
N ARG A 22 9.87 14.36 2.10
CA ARG A 22 10.33 13.89 0.81
C ARG A 22 11.61 13.08 0.99
N VAL A 23 11.53 11.78 0.70
CA VAL A 23 12.65 10.85 0.79
C VAL A 23 13.06 10.41 -0.61
N LYS A 24 14.36 10.44 -0.90
CA LYS A 24 14.91 9.90 -2.15
C LYS A 24 15.38 8.47 -1.90
N LYS A 25 14.83 7.50 -2.63
CA LYS A 25 15.29 6.10 -2.61
C LYS A 25 15.62 5.66 -4.04
N HIS A 26 16.90 5.37 -4.29
CA HIS A 26 17.47 5.27 -5.65
C HIS A 26 17.09 6.50 -6.50
N GLU A 27 16.37 6.29 -7.60
CA GLU A 27 15.93 7.35 -8.52
C GLU A 27 14.51 7.84 -8.21
N HIS A 28 13.84 7.27 -7.21
CA HIS A 28 12.46 7.58 -6.87
C HIS A 28 12.38 8.62 -5.75
N ARG A 29 11.50 9.60 -5.93
CA ARG A 29 11.10 10.57 -4.90
C ARG A 29 9.82 10.08 -4.27
N LEU A 30 9.86 9.82 -2.96
CA LEU A 30 8.76 9.28 -2.18
C LEU A 30 8.35 10.31 -1.13
N PHE A 31 7.06 10.33 -0.79
CA PHE A 31 6.56 11.07 0.36
C PHE A 31 6.24 10.07 1.46
N LEU A 32 6.84 10.22 2.64
CA LEU A 32 6.58 9.38 3.80
C LEU A 32 5.99 10.24 4.91
N SER A 33 4.96 9.75 5.61
CA SER A 33 4.36 10.48 6.72
C SER A 33 5.36 10.60 7.87
N LYS A 34 5.46 11.77 8.49
CA LYS A 34 6.15 12.08 9.74
C LYS A 34 5.28 11.82 10.97
N ASN A 35 3.97 11.63 10.78
CA ASN A 35 3.04 11.40 11.87
C ASN A 35 3.33 10.06 12.54
N VAL A 36 3.61 10.09 13.85
CA VAL A 36 3.98 8.90 14.63
C VAL A 36 2.88 7.84 14.59
N GLY A 37 1.61 8.23 14.70
CA GLY A 37 0.48 7.30 14.63
C GLY A 37 0.36 6.60 13.26
N VAL A 38 0.59 7.34 12.16
CA VAL A 38 0.62 6.76 10.81
C VAL A 38 1.81 5.81 10.65
N LYS A 39 3.00 6.20 11.12
CA LYS A 39 4.20 5.34 11.08
C LYS A 39 3.98 4.04 11.84
N LEU A 40 3.43 4.11 13.06
CA LEU A 40 3.13 2.94 13.89
C LEU A 40 2.09 2.03 13.23
N TYR A 41 0.96 2.58 12.81
CA TYR A 41 -0.08 1.82 12.14
C TYR A 41 0.44 1.08 10.90
N LEU A 42 1.20 1.78 10.04
CA LEU A 42 1.78 1.16 8.85
C LEU A 42 2.85 0.13 9.19
N SER A 43 3.59 0.28 10.30
CA SER A 43 4.55 -0.72 10.77
C SER A 43 3.84 -2.01 11.16
N GLU A 44 2.87 -1.93 12.07
CA GLU A 44 2.06 -3.07 12.52
C GLU A 44 1.34 -3.75 11.35
N PHE A 45 0.86 -2.96 10.39
CA PHE A 45 0.22 -3.49 9.19
C PHE A 45 1.21 -4.22 8.27
N ASN A 46 2.42 -3.68 8.07
CA ASN A 46 3.45 -4.34 7.28
C ASN A 46 3.95 -5.64 7.94
N GLU A 47 4.01 -5.69 9.28
CA GLU A 47 4.36 -6.92 10.02
C GLU A 47 3.35 -8.04 9.73
N LYS A 48 2.04 -7.74 9.79
CA LYS A 48 0.99 -8.71 9.42
C LYS A 48 1.06 -9.13 7.96
N ILE A 49 1.38 -8.19 7.06
CA ILE A 49 1.60 -8.50 5.64
C ILE A 49 2.75 -9.49 5.48
N SER A 50 3.89 -9.24 6.13
CA SER A 50 5.05 -10.15 6.06
C SER A 50 4.70 -11.54 6.56
N GLU A 51 4.07 -11.65 7.73
CA GLU A 51 3.61 -12.93 8.29
C GLU A 51 2.70 -13.70 7.30
N TRP A 52 1.75 -13.01 6.68
CA TRP A 52 0.79 -13.66 5.79
C TRP A 52 1.36 -13.96 4.40
N LEU A 53 2.30 -13.16 3.92
CA LEU A 53 3.06 -13.45 2.70
C LEU A 53 3.95 -14.68 2.87
N GLU A 54 4.69 -14.76 3.99
CA GLU A 54 5.58 -15.89 4.30
C GLU A 54 4.80 -17.20 4.44
N SER A 55 3.61 -17.14 5.04
CA SER A 55 2.70 -18.29 5.12
C SER A 55 1.96 -18.61 3.81
N GLY A 56 2.14 -17.81 2.76
CA GLY A 56 1.45 -17.97 1.47
C GLY A 56 -0.07 -17.79 1.55
N ARG A 57 -0.58 -17.10 2.59
CA ARG A 57 -2.00 -16.91 2.85
C ARG A 57 -2.53 -15.55 2.42
N LEU A 58 -1.68 -14.59 2.05
CA LEU A 58 -2.12 -13.26 1.65
C LEU A 58 -2.47 -13.20 0.16
N HIS A 59 -3.71 -12.81 -0.18
CA HIS A 59 -4.17 -12.73 -1.58
C HIS A 59 -4.60 -11.34 -2.01
N LYS A 60 -5.04 -10.49 -1.09
CA LYS A 60 -5.48 -9.14 -1.41
C LYS A 60 -5.25 -8.20 -0.25
N ILE A 61 -4.82 -6.99 -0.58
CA ILE A 61 -4.81 -5.84 0.32
C ILE A 61 -5.79 -4.81 -0.23
N GLU A 62 -6.60 -4.22 0.62
CA GLU A 62 -7.50 -3.13 0.25
C GLU A 62 -7.26 -1.92 1.14
N LEU A 63 -6.99 -0.76 0.55
CA LEU A 63 -6.88 0.51 1.25
C LEU A 63 -8.09 1.38 0.90
N LEU A 64 -8.95 1.58 1.89
CA LEU A 64 -10.16 2.38 1.79
C LEU A 64 -9.86 3.82 2.20
N ILE A 65 -10.35 4.77 1.40
CA ILE A 65 -10.48 6.19 1.80
C ILE A 65 -11.95 6.46 2.01
N MET A 66 -12.29 6.97 3.20
CA MET A 66 -13.67 7.15 3.62
C MET A 66 -13.87 8.50 4.30
N THR A 67 -15.10 9.00 4.28
CA THR A 67 -15.47 10.21 5.03
C THR A 67 -15.28 9.99 6.53
N LYS A 68 -14.85 11.03 7.26
CA LYS A 68 -14.80 10.96 8.73
C LYS A 68 -16.21 10.98 9.34
N ALA A 69 -17.17 11.65 8.70
CA ALA A 69 -18.49 11.90 9.25
C ALA A 69 -19.44 10.70 9.10
N THR A 70 -19.49 10.07 7.93
CA THR A 70 -20.48 9.03 7.60
C THR A 70 -19.89 7.64 7.44
N ASN A 71 -18.55 7.50 7.37
CA ASN A 71 -17.87 6.28 6.97
C ASN A 71 -18.21 5.83 5.54
N GLU A 72 -18.70 6.74 4.70
CA GLU A 72 -18.92 6.44 3.28
C GLU A 72 -17.58 6.20 2.59
N VAL A 73 -17.49 5.11 1.82
CA VAL A 73 -16.29 4.74 1.07
C VAL A 73 -16.24 5.55 -0.22
N LEU A 74 -15.25 6.43 -0.33
CA LEU A 74 -15.04 7.30 -1.49
C LEU A 74 -14.08 6.66 -2.51
N GLN A 75 -13.07 5.93 -2.02
CA GLN A 75 -12.11 5.22 -2.85
C GLN A 75 -11.76 3.87 -2.23
N SER A 76 -11.64 2.83 -3.06
CA SER A 76 -11.14 1.51 -2.67
C SER A 76 -9.96 1.13 -3.57
N TRP A 77 -8.76 1.14 -2.98
CA TRP A 77 -7.52 0.79 -3.66
C TRP A 77 -7.20 -0.69 -3.41
N ASN A 78 -7.37 -1.50 -4.45
CA ASN A 78 -7.27 -2.96 -4.38
C ASN A 78 -5.92 -3.41 -4.94
N PHE A 79 -5.17 -4.17 -4.14
CA PHE A 79 -3.90 -4.77 -4.50
C PHE A 79 -4.04 -6.29 -4.45
N SER A 80 -4.14 -6.92 -5.62
CA SER A 80 -4.10 -8.38 -5.72
C SER A 80 -2.67 -8.87 -5.53
N ILE A 81 -2.53 -9.98 -4.81
CA ILE A 81 -1.25 -10.59 -4.47
C ILE A 81 -1.28 -12.01 -4.99
N GLU A 82 -0.31 -12.28 -5.85
CA GLU A 82 -0.05 -13.61 -6.37
C GLU A 82 1.25 -14.08 -5.75
N THR A 83 1.17 -15.16 -4.97
CA THR A 83 2.35 -15.87 -4.47
C THR A 83 2.53 -17.11 -5.32
N HIS A 84 3.75 -17.31 -5.82
CA HIS A 84 4.09 -18.55 -6.49
C HIS A 84 4.39 -19.60 -5.41
N GLY A 85 3.47 -20.55 -5.23
CA GLY A 85 3.63 -21.65 -4.28
C GLY A 85 4.78 -22.58 -4.68
N GLU A 86 5.55 -23.01 -3.67
CA GLU A 86 6.75 -23.84 -3.78
C GLU A 86 7.81 -23.30 -4.75
N ILE A 87 8.82 -22.66 -4.17
CA ILE A 87 10.11 -22.49 -4.84
C ILE A 87 10.65 -23.91 -5.05
N ALA A 88 10.41 -24.50 -6.22
CA ALA A 88 11.33 -25.49 -6.73
C ALA A 88 12.72 -24.81 -6.69
N GLU A 89 13.66 -25.37 -5.93
CA GLU A 89 14.99 -24.83 -5.58
C GLU A 89 15.83 -24.24 -6.75
N ASN A 90 15.35 -24.34 -7.99
CA ASN A 90 16.04 -23.93 -9.21
C ASN A 90 15.60 -22.58 -9.83
N ILE A 91 14.65 -21.82 -9.24
CA ILE A 91 14.23 -20.51 -9.81
C ILE A 91 14.06 -19.40 -8.75
N LEU A 92 14.96 -19.30 -7.76
CA LEU A 92 15.12 -18.04 -7.03
C LEU A 92 15.82 -17.04 -7.94
N ARG A 93 15.03 -16.34 -8.76
CA ARG A 93 15.52 -15.18 -9.51
C ARG A 93 15.68 -14.03 -8.52
N GLU A 94 16.84 -13.97 -7.86
CA GLU A 94 17.19 -12.84 -7.01
C GLU A 94 17.21 -11.57 -7.87
N LYS A 95 16.20 -10.71 -7.71
CA LYS A 95 16.19 -9.38 -8.30
C LYS A 95 17.02 -8.46 -7.42
N SER A 96 17.81 -7.59 -8.02
CA SER A 96 18.52 -6.55 -7.28
C SER A 96 17.55 -5.56 -6.63
N ASP A 97 17.96 -4.93 -5.52
CA ASP A 97 17.19 -3.86 -4.88
C ASP A 97 16.79 -2.76 -5.87
N LYS A 98 17.66 -2.46 -6.84
CA LYS A 98 17.40 -1.49 -7.90
C LYS A 98 16.23 -1.91 -8.80
N GLU A 99 16.19 -3.17 -9.22
CA GLU A 99 15.10 -3.70 -10.06
C GLU A 99 13.78 -3.72 -9.29
N ILE A 100 13.80 -4.19 -8.03
CA ILE A 100 12.61 -4.18 -7.15
C ILE A 100 12.09 -2.75 -6.98
N MET A 101 12.99 -1.80 -6.71
CA MET A 101 12.61 -0.40 -6.52
C MET A 101 12.10 0.25 -7.80
N ASN A 102 12.60 -0.14 -8.97
CA ASN A 102 12.09 0.34 -10.25
C ASN A 102 10.66 -0.19 -10.53
N GLU A 103 10.38 -1.45 -10.20
CA GLU A 103 9.02 -2.03 -10.26
C GLU A 103 8.06 -1.32 -9.31
N ILE A 104 8.48 -1.11 -8.05
CA ILE A 104 7.73 -0.28 -7.08
C ILE A 104 7.48 1.12 -7.66
N GLY A 105 8.49 1.73 -8.29
CA GLY A 105 8.36 3.02 -8.97
C GLY A 105 7.31 3.03 -10.07
N GLY A 106 7.18 1.93 -10.82
CA GLY A 106 6.09 1.71 -11.78
C GLY A 106 4.71 1.78 -11.12
N VAL A 107 4.53 1.06 -10.01
CA VAL A 107 3.28 1.06 -9.23
C VAL A 107 2.96 2.47 -8.71
N LEU A 108 3.94 3.19 -8.18
CA LEU A 108 3.73 4.55 -7.66
C LEU A 108 3.37 5.56 -8.75
N ARG A 109 3.93 5.42 -9.95
CA ARG A 109 3.54 6.22 -11.12
C ARG A 109 2.10 5.91 -11.54
N HIS A 110 1.70 4.64 -11.55
CA HIS A 110 0.31 4.27 -11.83
C HIS A 110 -0.65 4.86 -10.79
N ILE A 111 -0.35 4.77 -9.49
CA ILE A 111 -1.17 5.41 -8.44
C ILE A 111 -1.33 6.91 -8.71
N SER A 112 -0.21 7.60 -9.01
CA SER A 112 -0.22 9.04 -9.28
C SER A 112 -1.02 9.39 -10.53
N ALA A 113 -0.92 8.58 -11.59
CA ALA A 113 -1.68 8.77 -12.82
C ALA A 113 -3.17 8.49 -12.62
N THR A 114 -3.53 7.42 -11.89
CA THR A 114 -4.93 7.14 -11.55
C THR A 114 -5.53 8.29 -10.74
N PHE A 115 -4.78 8.87 -9.81
CA PHE A 115 -5.25 9.97 -8.98
C PHE A 115 -5.70 11.20 -9.80
N THR A 116 -5.09 11.49 -10.96
CA THR A 116 -5.52 12.63 -11.80
C THR A 116 -6.91 12.46 -12.41
N PHE A 117 -7.47 11.26 -12.39
CA PHE A 117 -8.81 10.94 -12.89
C PHE A 117 -9.84 10.77 -11.77
N LEU A 118 -9.43 10.83 -10.49
CA LEU A 118 -10.33 10.68 -9.37
C LEU A 118 -10.97 12.03 -9.01
N PRO A 119 -12.27 12.05 -8.63
CA PRO A 119 -12.90 13.25 -8.11
C PRO A 119 -12.14 13.78 -6.88
N PRO A 120 -12.02 15.11 -6.72
CA PRO A 120 -11.41 15.68 -5.53
C PRO A 120 -12.23 15.34 -4.29
N LEU A 121 -11.56 15.05 -3.19
CA LEU A 121 -12.19 14.80 -1.90
C LEU A 121 -12.45 16.14 -1.21
N ASN A 122 -13.72 16.51 -1.05
CA ASN A 122 -14.13 17.83 -0.55
C ASN A 122 -14.38 17.87 0.96
N GLU A 123 -14.11 16.76 1.67
CA GLU A 123 -14.40 16.63 3.09
C GLU A 123 -13.28 15.89 3.84
N PRO A 124 -13.17 16.04 5.17
CA PRO A 124 -12.17 15.34 5.96
C PRO A 124 -12.31 13.82 5.82
N CYS A 125 -11.26 13.18 5.34
CA CYS A 125 -11.22 11.73 5.12
C CYS A 125 -10.36 11.01 6.16
N LYS A 126 -10.64 9.72 6.33
CA LYS A 126 -9.80 8.76 7.06
C LYS A 126 -9.54 7.55 6.17
N TYR A 127 -8.66 6.67 6.63
CA TYR A 127 -8.29 5.47 5.90
C TYR A 127 -8.42 4.22 6.75
N ILE A 128 -8.67 3.09 6.09
CA ILE A 128 -8.60 1.75 6.68
C ILE A 128 -7.91 0.84 5.68
N ALA A 129 -6.94 0.04 6.15
CA ALA A 129 -6.36 -1.02 5.36
C ALA A 129 -6.85 -2.40 5.83
N LEU A 130 -7.27 -3.23 4.88
CA LEU A 130 -7.80 -4.57 5.09
C LEU A 130 -6.86 -5.60 4.42
N LEU A 131 -6.64 -6.72 5.10
CA LEU A 131 -5.92 -7.88 4.57
C LEU A 131 -6.92 -9.00 4.35
N PHE A 132 -6.84 -9.63 3.18
CA PHE A 132 -7.67 -10.77 2.83
C PHE A 132 -6.79 -11.99 2.64
N GLN A 133 -7.18 -13.07 3.33
CA GLN A 133 -6.56 -14.37 3.22
C GLN A 133 -7.52 -15.39 2.62
N GLU A 134 -7.00 -16.39 1.91
CA GLU A 134 -7.81 -17.54 1.52
C GLU A 134 -8.13 -18.38 2.75
N ILE A 135 -9.42 -18.63 2.96
CA ILE A 135 -9.86 -19.64 3.91
C ILE A 135 -9.90 -20.96 3.13
N LYS A 136 -8.88 -21.80 3.29
CA LYS A 136 -8.95 -23.19 2.80
C LYS A 136 -10.10 -23.88 3.55
N GLY A 137 -11.25 -24.02 2.88
CA GLY A 137 -12.40 -24.75 3.39
C GLY A 137 -11.99 -26.19 3.68
N HIS A 138 -12.19 -26.65 4.92
CA HIS A 138 -12.15 -28.07 5.21
C HIS A 138 -13.40 -28.70 4.59
N ALA A 139 -13.20 -29.45 3.51
CA ALA A 139 -14.18 -30.41 3.00
C ALA A 139 -13.98 -31.76 3.70
#